data_AF-A0A368EZA7-F1
#
_entry.id   AF-A0A368EZA7-F1
#
_cell.length_a   1.000
_cell.length_b   1.000
_cell.length_c   1.000
_cell.angle_alpha   90.00
_cell.angle_beta   90.00
_cell.angle_gamma   90.00
#
_symmetry.space_group_name_H-M   'P 1'
#
loop_
_entity.id
_entity.type
_entity.pdbx_description
1 polymer ?
#
loop_
_entity_poly.entity_id
_entity_poly.type
_entity_poly.pdbx_seq_one_letter_code
_entity_poly.pdbx_strand_id
1 'polypeptide(L)'
;MELWLSEIERTSIDVDTTLRFVLYENLNGNYSNLVRYNAYSIGCAGKFCTDAKDQFNIFCLTNKPPLKKYETIYYTGAGPCPAGECQPEYLLSCDQQSGLCIKKKH
;
A
#
# COMPACT_ATOMS: atom_id res chain seq x y z
N MET A 1 2.79 -1.15 12.56
CA MET A 1 2.02 -0.89 11.32
C MET A 1 0.72 -0.16 11.58
N GLU A 2 -0.03 -0.47 12.65
CA GLU A 2 -1.30 0.22 12.98
C GLU A 2 -1.18 1.75 12.99
N LEU A 3 -0.10 2.30 13.57
CA LEU A 3 0.15 3.75 13.57
C LEU A 3 0.14 4.35 12.15
N TRP A 4 0.83 3.72 11.21
CA TRP A 4 0.87 4.18 9.81
C TRP A 4 -0.46 3.97 9.09
N LEU A 5 -1.17 2.87 9.38
CA LEU A 5 -2.46 2.61 8.76
C LEU A 5 -3.54 3.60 9.25
N SER A 6 -3.47 4.04 10.51
CA SER A 6 -4.40 5.00 11.11
C SER A 6 -4.31 6.43 10.53
N GLU A 7 -3.34 6.72 9.65
CA GLU A 7 -3.27 8.03 8.98
C GLU A 7 -4.56 8.33 8.21
N ILE A 8 -5.16 7.32 7.56
CA ILE A 8 -6.40 7.48 6.77
C ILE A 8 -7.62 7.87 7.63
N GLU A 9 -7.64 7.44 8.90
CA GLU A 9 -8.73 7.76 9.83
C GLU A 9 -8.65 9.22 10.29
N ARG A 10 -7.44 9.80 10.29
CA ARG A 10 -7.17 11.18 10.73
C ARG A 10 -7.21 12.17 9.59
N THR A 11 -6.82 11.75 8.40
CA THR A 11 -6.75 12.60 7.22
C THR A 11 -7.30 11.83 6.03
N SER A 12 -8.48 12.24 5.56
CA SER A 12 -9.13 11.63 4.41
C SER A 12 -8.30 11.82 3.15
N ILE A 13 -8.29 10.81 2.28
CA ILE A 13 -7.79 10.94 0.91
C ILE A 13 -8.95 11.40 0.02
N ASP A 14 -8.71 12.42 -0.80
CA ASP A 14 -9.67 12.84 -1.80
C ASP A 14 -9.73 11.81 -2.94
N VAL A 15 -10.95 11.46 -3.34
CA VAL A 15 -11.20 10.46 -4.38
C VAL A 15 -12.04 11.12 -5.46
N ASP A 16 -11.38 11.48 -6.56
CA ASP A 16 -12.07 11.91 -7.76
C ASP A 16 -12.77 10.70 -8.39
N THR A 17 -14.10 10.66 -8.26
CA THR A 17 -14.93 9.56 -8.78
C THR A 17 -15.01 9.52 -10.30
N THR A 18 -14.56 10.57 -10.99
CA THR A 18 -14.43 10.59 -12.45
C THR A 18 -13.16 9.87 -12.93
N LEU A 19 -12.16 9.72 -12.05
CA LEU A 19 -10.93 8.99 -12.32
C LEU A 19 -11.03 7.53 -11.89
N ARG A 20 -10.30 6.66 -12.60
CA ARG A 20 -10.17 5.24 -12.26
C ARG A 20 -9.00 4.94 -11.32
N PHE A 21 -8.47 5.96 -10.65
CA PHE A 21 -7.30 5.87 -9.79
C PHE A 21 -7.32 6.94 -8.70
N VAL A 22 -6.66 6.64 -7.59
CA VAL A 22 -6.44 7.56 -6.47
C VAL A 22 -5.01 8.07 -6.53
N LEU A 23 -4.85 9.40 -6.51
CA LEU A 23 -3.55 10.05 -6.59
C LEU A 23 -2.98 10.38 -5.21
N TYR A 24 -1.65 10.35 -5.11
CA TYR A 24 -0.95 10.80 -3.92
C TYR A 24 -0.81 12.32 -3.91
N GLU A 25 -1.48 13.00 -2.98
CA GLU A 25 -1.49 14.46 -2.84
C GLU A 25 -0.55 14.99 -1.73
N ASN A 26 0.55 14.28 -1.46
CA ASN A 26 1.47 14.56 -0.34
C ASN A 26 0.83 14.47 1.06
N LEU A 27 -0.25 13.69 1.20
CA LEU A 27 -0.92 13.38 2.47
C LEU A 27 -0.87 11.88 2.74
N ASN A 28 -0.84 11.46 4.00
CA ASN A 28 -0.85 10.05 4.40
C ASN A 28 0.31 9.23 3.83
N GLY A 29 1.53 9.79 3.86
CA GLY A 29 2.70 9.18 3.22
C GLY A 29 2.96 7.74 3.63
N ASN A 30 2.81 7.39 4.90
CA ASN A 30 3.07 6.01 5.34
C ASN A 30 1.95 5.08 4.88
N TYR A 31 0.69 5.48 5.08
CA TYR A 31 -0.47 4.72 4.61
C TYR A 31 -0.41 4.48 3.10
N SER A 32 -0.22 5.54 2.30
CA SER A 32 -0.22 5.46 0.83
C SER A 32 0.90 4.57 0.29
N ASN A 33 2.08 4.57 0.91
CA ASN A 33 3.16 3.66 0.51
C ASN A 33 2.88 2.20 0.90
N LEU A 34 2.11 1.95 1.96
CA LEU A 34 1.71 0.60 2.38
C LEU A 34 0.62 0.00 1.49
N VAL A 35 -0.36 0.81 1.05
CA VAL A 35 -1.50 0.34 0.23
C VAL A 35 -1.27 0.53 -1.28
N ARG A 36 -0.05 0.87 -1.69
CA ARG A 36 0.30 1.12 -3.10
C ARG A 36 0.12 -0.14 -3.94
N TYR A 37 -0.65 -0.06 -5.03
CA TYR A 37 -1.07 -1.22 -5.85
C TYR A 37 0.08 -2.08 -6.39
N ASN A 38 1.26 -1.49 -6.60
CA ASN A 38 2.42 -2.19 -7.15
C ASN A 38 3.52 -2.48 -6.12
N ALA A 39 3.29 -2.20 -4.83
CA ALA A 39 4.14 -2.67 -3.75
C ALA A 39 3.75 -4.11 -3.39
N TYR A 40 4.60 -5.08 -3.72
CA TYR A 40 4.33 -6.51 -3.55
C TYR A 40 5.33 -7.21 -2.63
N SER A 41 6.29 -6.47 -2.06
CA SER A 41 7.19 -6.99 -1.03
C SER A 41 7.50 -5.90 -0.02
N ILE A 42 7.60 -6.30 1.24
CA ILE A 42 7.92 -5.43 2.37
C ILE A 42 8.97 -6.13 3.25
N GLY A 43 9.97 -5.38 3.67
CA GLY A 43 10.97 -5.81 4.64
C GLY A 43 11.01 -4.82 5.80
N CYS A 44 11.00 -5.33 7.03
CA CYS A 44 11.03 -4.51 8.23
C CYS A 44 12.21 -4.88 9.12
N ALA A 45 12.76 -3.89 9.80
CA ALA A 45 13.77 -4.04 10.83
C ALA A 45 13.32 -3.30 12.08
N GLY A 46 13.51 -3.92 13.25
CA GLY A 46 13.23 -3.33 14.55
C GLY A 46 14.46 -3.36 15.43
N LYS A 47 14.68 -2.31 16.22
CA LYS A 47 15.79 -2.24 17.18
C LYS A 47 15.37 -1.47 18.43
N PHE A 48 15.75 -2.00 19.60
CA PHE A 48 15.74 -1.24 20.84
C PHE A 48 16.92 -0.27 20.86
N CYS A 49 16.63 1.02 21.07
CA CYS A 49 17.63 2.10 20.99
C CYS A 49 18.53 2.14 22.22
N THR A 50 18.02 1.64 23.34
CA THR A 50 18.67 1.57 24.65
C THR A 50 18.56 0.15 25.20
N ASP A 51 19.35 -0.17 26.24
CA ASP A 51 19.21 -1.44 26.97
C ASP A 51 17.87 -1.50 27.73
N ALA A 52 17.31 -0.33 28.06
CA ALA A 52 15.94 -0.19 28.48
C ALA A 52 14.99 -0.48 27.29
N LYS A 53 14.03 -1.39 27.49
CA LYS A 53 13.07 -1.80 26.43
C LYS A 53 11.97 -0.76 26.16
N ASP A 54 12.18 0.49 26.56
CA ASP A 54 11.23 1.59 26.46
C ASP A 54 11.38 2.41 25.17
N GLN A 55 12.55 2.36 24.53
CA GLN A 55 12.80 3.02 23.24
C GLN A 55 12.98 1.97 22.14
N PHE A 56 11.98 1.86 21.26
CA PHE A 56 11.99 0.92 20.14
C PHE A 56 11.75 1.66 18.82
N ASN A 57 12.63 1.44 17.85
CA ASN A 57 12.47 1.93 16.49
C ASN A 57 12.13 0.78 15.56
N ILE A 58 11.14 1.01 14.69
CA ILE A 58 10.80 0.13 13.58
C ILE A 58 10.94 0.90 12.27
N PHE A 59 11.53 0.25 11.28
CA PHE A 59 11.65 0.77 9.93
C PHE A 59 11.19 -0.30 8.95
N CYS A 60 10.38 0.10 7.97
CA CYS A 60 9.92 -0.80 6.91
C CYS A 60 10.18 -0.17 5.55
N LEU A 61 10.61 -1.00 4.60
CA LEU A 61 10.79 -0.65 3.20
C LEU A 61 9.92 -1.55 2.35
N THR A 62 9.32 -0.99 1.31
CA THR A 62 8.70 -1.77 0.25
C THR A 62 9.68 -1.97 -0.91
N ASN A 63 9.33 -2.80 -1.87
CA ASN A 63 10.09 -2.97 -3.12
C ASN A 63 9.92 -1.79 -4.11
N LYS A 64 9.40 -0.65 -3.66
CA LYS A 64 9.15 0.55 -4.46
C LYS A 64 9.78 1.77 -3.77
N PRO A 65 10.23 2.77 -4.55
CA PRO A 65 10.63 4.04 -3.97
C PRO A 65 9.43 4.75 -3.33
N PRO A 66 9.66 5.71 -2.41
CA PRO A 66 8.60 6.53 -1.86
C PRO A 66 7.76 7.19 -2.96
N LEU A 67 6.43 7.20 -2.78
CA LEU A 67 5.50 7.89 -3.67
C LEU A 67 5.86 9.37 -3.86
N LYS A 68 5.76 9.83 -5.11
CA LYS A 68 5.83 11.25 -5.47
C LYS A 68 4.44 11.82 -5.68
N LYS A 69 4.28 13.14 -5.53
CA LYS A 69 3.01 13.82 -5.78
C LYS A 69 2.46 13.43 -7.15
N TYR A 70 1.15 13.17 -7.22
CA TYR A 70 0.42 12.72 -8.40
C TYR A 70 0.79 11.32 -8.93
N GLU A 71 1.55 10.52 -8.16
CA GLU A 71 1.65 9.09 -8.44
C GLU A 71 0.39 8.35 -7.97
N THR A 72 -0.02 7.33 -8.72
CA THR A 72 -1.16 6.48 -8.37
C THR A 72 -0.87 5.65 -7.12
N ILE A 73 -1.74 5.76 -6.13
CA ILE A 73 -1.76 4.90 -4.93
C ILE A 73 -2.39 3.55 -5.31
N TYR A 74 -3.64 3.55 -5.77
CA TYR A 74 -4.34 2.37 -6.26
C TYR A 74 -5.43 2.76 -7.27
N TYR A 75 -5.94 1.75 -7.98
CA TYR A 75 -7.02 1.92 -8.96
C TYR A 75 -8.38 1.71 -8.30
N THR A 76 -9.37 2.52 -8.70
CA THR A 76 -10.77 2.31 -8.34
C THR A 76 -11.42 1.36 -9.36
N GLY A 77 -12.43 0.61 -8.93
CA GLY A 77 -13.07 -0.39 -9.77
C GLY A 77 -14.17 -1.14 -9.02
N ALA A 78 -14.55 -2.31 -9.53
CA ALA A 78 -15.60 -3.17 -8.95
C ALA A 78 -15.20 -3.85 -7.62
N GLY A 79 -14.18 -3.34 -6.92
CA GLY A 79 -13.66 -3.89 -5.67
C GLY A 79 -12.52 -4.91 -5.88
N PRO A 80 -12.25 -5.76 -4.87
CA PRO A 80 -11.26 -6.83 -4.95
C PRO A 80 -11.57 -7.81 -6.09
N CYS A 81 -10.54 -8.50 -6.60
CA CYS A 81 -10.77 -9.57 -7.55
C CYS A 81 -11.47 -10.77 -6.86
N PRO A 82 -12.26 -11.61 -7.57
CA PRO A 82 -12.52 -11.59 -9.00
C PRO A 82 -13.64 -10.62 -9.43
N ALA A 83 -14.27 -9.90 -8.50
CA ALA A 83 -15.28 -8.90 -8.87
C ALA A 83 -14.66 -7.73 -9.66
N GLY A 84 -13.49 -7.26 -9.19
CA GLY A 84 -12.58 -6.42 -9.95
C GLY A 84 -11.55 -7.23 -10.75
N GLU A 85 -10.77 -6.51 -11.56
CA GLU A 85 -9.72 -7.09 -12.39
C GLU A 85 -8.34 -6.79 -11.81
N CYS A 86 -7.44 -7.79 -11.87
CA CYS A 86 -6.03 -7.53 -11.67
C CYS A 86 -5.49 -6.71 -12.84
N GLN A 87 -4.65 -5.72 -12.53
CA GLN A 87 -4.00 -4.89 -13.55
C GLN A 87 -3.30 -5.79 -14.59
N PRO A 88 -3.35 -5.43 -15.89
CA PRO A 88 -3.00 -6.30 -17.02
C PRO A 88 -1.50 -6.62 -17.14
N GLU A 89 -0.70 -6.31 -16.12
CA GLU A 89 0.64 -6.90 -16.01
C GLU A 89 0.46 -8.42 -15.94
N TYR A 90 0.79 -9.09 -17.05
CA TYR A 90 0.64 -10.52 -17.36
C TYR A 90 1.14 -11.50 -16.28
N LEU A 91 1.84 -10.97 -15.29
CA LEU A 91 2.45 -11.64 -14.15
C LEU A 91 1.54 -11.75 -12.92
N LEU A 92 0.34 -11.15 -12.91
CA LEU A 92 -0.57 -11.20 -11.75
C LEU A 92 -1.72 -12.20 -11.94
N SER A 93 -2.09 -12.89 -10.87
CA SER A 93 -3.26 -13.75 -10.75
C SER A 93 -4.09 -13.34 -9.54
N CYS A 94 -5.41 -13.50 -9.62
CA CYS A 94 -6.28 -13.24 -8.49
C CYS A 94 -6.15 -14.36 -7.43
N ASP A 95 -5.84 -13.99 -6.20
CA ASP A 95 -6.07 -14.86 -5.06
C ASP A 95 -7.53 -14.72 -4.61
N GLN A 96 -8.36 -15.72 -4.92
CA GLN A 96 -9.81 -15.65 -4.66
C GLN A 96 -10.16 -15.55 -3.17
N GLN A 97 -9.26 -15.95 -2.28
CA GLN A 97 -9.52 -15.90 -0.84
C GLN A 97 -9.36 -14.49 -0.27
N SER A 98 -8.27 -13.80 -0.61
CA SER A 98 -8.01 -12.44 -0.14
C SER A 98 -8.58 -11.34 -1.04
N GLY A 99 -8.87 -11.68 -2.30
CA GLY A 99 -9.22 -10.73 -3.36
C GLY A 99 -8.05 -9.86 -3.82
N LEU A 100 -6.81 -10.21 -3.43
CA LEU A 100 -5.58 -9.52 -3.83
C LEU A 100 -5.00 -10.12 -5.12
N CYS A 101 -4.31 -9.27 -5.87
CA CYS A 101 -3.54 -9.68 -7.04
C CYS A 101 -2.14 -10.10 -6.61
N ILE A 102 -1.80 -11.37 -6.84
CA ILE A 102 -0.50 -11.96 -6.47
C ILE A 102 0.30 -12.31 -7.72
N LYS A 103 1.63 -12.28 -7.59
CA LYS A 103 2.51 -12.72 -8.67
C LYS A 103 2.28 -14.22 -8.97
N LYS A 104 2.07 -14.56 -10.24
CA LYS A 104 2.00 -15.96 -10.70
C LYS A 104 3.30 -16.67 -10.32
N LYS A 105 3.19 -17.81 -9.63
CA LYS A 105 4.31 -18.73 -9.48
C LYS A 105 4.52 -19.42 -10.83
N HIS A 106 5.72 -19.26 -11.40
CA HIS A 106 6.19 -20.07 -12.53
C HIS A 106 6.73 -21.40 -12.00
#